data_AF-A0A1W1HGZ0-F1
#
_entry.id   AF-A0A1W1HGZ0-F1
#
_cell.length_a   1.000
_cell.length_b   1.000
_cell.length_c   1.000
_cell.angle_alpha   90.00
_cell.angle_beta   90.00
_cell.angle_gamma   90.00
#
_symmetry.space_group_name_H-M   'P 1'
#
loop_
_entity.id
_entity.type
_entity.pdbx_description
1 polymer ?
#
loop_
_entity_poly.entity_id
_entity_poly.type
_entity_poly.pdbx_seq_one_letter_code
_entity_poly.pdbx_strand_id
1 'polypeptide(L)'
;MNIDTHPCFNPKACKSHGRVHLPVAPRCNIQCNFCNRKFDCVNESRPGVSSSILNPLQAMAYLDKVMGAKKNISVVGIAGPGDPFANPDETLTTLKMVRRKYPDMLLCVATNGLNLPDYLDDLAELKVSHVSITINAVDPRIGEGIYSWVRFGKKSLPPSKGAALILEKQMESVNGLKGRGIIVKVNTIVLPGINDHHVIDIAREMAKHHVDLLNCMPYYPNEGSNFSHLKEPSAQSISKIQSDAKKHIPQMLHCKRCRADAVGMLDEQPNMELMDSLRECASQRHPYENEFVFQQKQHEKKHASGQTQHGKNNVSQQNRHQNNSSLFSEHSFVAVATREGVLVNQHLGEAKELNIYDIRNERPQLVDRRELPQPGGMDLRWHTIADILKDCHHILVSGIGDAPRRVLTERGFNVLTVNGLIPEVIHAVKHEDDITHLLKREPSLCMAECSGSGMGCM
;
A
#
# COMPACT_ATOMS: atom_id res chain seq x y z
N MET A 1 -25.09 -18.10 6.39
CA MET A 1 -24.65 -17.01 7.28
C MET A 1 -25.73 -15.94 7.27
N ASN A 2 -26.17 -15.42 8.42
CA ASN A 2 -27.22 -14.40 8.48
C ASN A 2 -26.62 -13.01 8.19
N ILE A 3 -27.05 -12.35 7.11
CA ILE A 3 -26.61 -11.01 6.70
C ILE A 3 -27.63 -9.91 7.00
N ASP A 4 -28.73 -10.26 7.70
CA ASP A 4 -29.82 -9.34 7.98
C ASP A 4 -29.38 -8.14 8.82
N THR A 5 -28.28 -8.28 9.57
CA THR A 5 -27.69 -7.21 10.38
C THR A 5 -26.60 -6.43 9.63
N HIS A 6 -26.25 -6.81 8.40
CA HIS A 6 -25.16 -6.16 7.68
C HIS A 6 -25.60 -4.81 7.06
N PRO A 7 -25.06 -3.66 7.49
CA PRO A 7 -25.52 -2.33 7.07
C PRO A 7 -25.30 -2.04 5.59
N CYS A 8 -24.33 -2.69 4.92
CA CYS A 8 -24.09 -2.50 3.48
C CYS A 8 -24.95 -3.37 2.55
N PHE A 9 -25.57 -4.45 3.05
CA PHE A 9 -26.37 -5.38 2.22
C PHE A 9 -27.85 -5.29 2.55
N ASN A 10 -28.21 -4.94 3.79
CA ASN A 10 -29.59 -4.76 4.20
C ASN A 10 -29.89 -3.26 4.47
N PRO A 11 -30.71 -2.60 3.62
CA PRO A 11 -31.14 -1.21 3.83
C PRO A 11 -31.90 -0.98 5.14
N LYS A 12 -32.46 -2.00 5.77
CA LYS A 12 -33.07 -1.88 7.10
C LYS A 12 -32.02 -1.89 8.21
N ALA A 13 -30.94 -2.65 8.03
CA ALA A 13 -29.86 -2.76 9.00
C ALA A 13 -28.98 -1.51 9.07
N CYS A 14 -28.87 -0.74 7.98
CA CYS A 14 -28.06 0.48 7.98
C CYS A 14 -28.46 1.52 9.05
N LYS A 15 -29.70 1.44 9.54
CA LYS A 15 -30.27 2.33 10.56
C LYS A 15 -30.13 1.82 12.00
N SER A 16 -29.77 0.55 12.19
CA SER A 16 -29.76 -0.09 13.52
C SER A 16 -28.41 -0.72 13.87
N HIS A 17 -27.62 -1.10 12.87
CA HIS A 17 -26.36 -1.81 13.03
C HIS A 17 -25.19 -1.00 12.49
N GLY A 18 -24.13 -0.95 13.29
CA GLY A 18 -22.89 -0.27 12.95
C GLY A 18 -21.81 -1.21 12.42
N ARG A 19 -20.79 -0.59 11.84
CA ARG A 19 -19.53 -1.22 11.40
C ARG A 19 -18.33 -0.49 12.00
N VAL A 20 -17.22 -1.20 12.10
CA VAL A 20 -15.89 -0.64 12.38
C VAL A 20 -14.94 -1.09 11.29
N HIS A 21 -14.16 -0.18 10.73
CA HIS A 21 -13.04 -0.49 9.86
C HIS A 21 -11.72 -0.35 10.61
N LEU A 22 -10.83 -1.33 10.42
CA LEU A 22 -9.51 -1.37 11.05
C LEU A 22 -8.43 -1.03 10.01
N PRO A 23 -7.75 0.13 10.11
CA PRO A 23 -6.80 0.61 9.11
C PRO A 23 -5.42 -0.06 9.25
N VAL A 24 -5.35 -1.35 8.90
CA VAL A 24 -4.13 -2.19 9.03
C VAL A 24 -3.40 -2.46 7.72
N ALA A 25 -3.92 -1.97 6.60
CA ALA A 25 -3.42 -2.31 5.27
C ALA A 25 -2.86 -1.08 4.52
N PRO A 26 -1.68 -0.54 4.88
CA PRO A 26 -1.18 0.72 4.32
C PRO A 26 -0.64 0.62 2.89
N ARG A 27 -0.01 -0.49 2.51
CA ARG A 27 0.57 -0.65 1.16
C ARG A 27 -0.52 -0.94 0.14
N CYS A 28 -0.23 -0.70 -1.13
CA CYS A 28 -1.09 -1.10 -2.23
C CYS A 28 -0.25 -1.45 -3.46
N ASN A 29 -0.76 -2.37 -4.25
CA ASN A 29 -0.09 -3.04 -5.37
C ASN A 29 -0.53 -2.51 -6.75
N ILE A 30 -1.42 -1.52 -6.82
CA ILE A 30 -1.83 -0.86 -8.09
C ILE A 30 -1.92 0.64 -7.91
N GLN A 31 -1.62 1.44 -8.93
CA GLN A 31 -1.92 2.87 -8.93
C GLN A 31 -3.08 3.16 -9.86
N CYS A 32 -4.23 3.55 -9.29
CA CYS A 32 -5.35 4.08 -10.07
C CYS A 32 -5.08 5.55 -10.44
N ASN A 33 -5.46 5.97 -11.63
CA ASN A 33 -5.32 7.37 -12.08
C ASN A 33 -6.19 8.34 -11.27
N PHE A 34 -7.23 7.85 -10.60
CA PHE A 34 -8.09 8.63 -9.69
C PHE A 34 -7.64 8.62 -8.21
N CYS A 35 -6.54 7.93 -7.88
CA CYS A 35 -6.04 7.79 -6.52
C CYS A 35 -4.87 8.74 -6.24
N ASN A 36 -4.86 9.32 -5.04
CA ASN A 36 -3.70 10.00 -4.46
C ASN A 36 -3.31 9.25 -3.18
N ARG A 37 -2.07 8.76 -3.12
CA ARG A 37 -1.56 7.89 -2.03
C ARG A 37 -1.38 8.58 -0.69
N LYS A 38 -1.48 9.91 -0.65
CA LYS A 38 -1.51 10.67 0.60
C LYS A 38 -2.78 10.40 1.42
N PHE A 39 -3.81 9.86 0.76
CA PHE A 39 -5.12 9.59 1.33
C PHE A 39 -5.46 8.09 1.24
N ASP A 40 -6.42 7.68 2.05
CA ASP A 40 -7.05 6.36 2.05
C ASP A 40 -7.58 5.99 0.66
N CYS A 41 -7.64 4.68 0.42
CA CYS A 41 -8.08 4.11 -0.84
C CYS A 41 -9.49 4.60 -1.19
N VAL A 42 -9.57 5.39 -2.26
CA VAL A 42 -10.84 5.96 -2.74
C VAL A 42 -11.78 4.94 -3.37
N ASN A 43 -11.33 3.70 -3.56
CA ASN A 43 -12.20 2.60 -3.97
C ASN A 43 -13.27 2.29 -2.92
N GLU A 44 -12.97 2.51 -1.63
CA GLU A 44 -13.89 2.24 -0.52
C GLU A 44 -14.16 3.48 0.33
N SER A 45 -13.17 4.36 0.44
CA SER A 45 -13.20 5.59 1.22
C SER A 45 -13.65 6.81 0.43
N ARG A 46 -14.08 7.84 1.15
CA ARG A 46 -14.22 9.19 0.58
C ARG A 46 -12.82 9.74 0.25
N PRO A 47 -12.66 10.50 -0.84
CA PRO A 47 -11.40 11.18 -1.14
C PRO A 47 -10.96 12.14 -0.03
N GLY A 48 -9.65 12.37 0.06
CA GLY A 48 -9.07 13.37 0.98
C GLY A 48 -9.00 12.96 2.45
N VAL A 49 -9.31 11.70 2.77
CA VAL A 49 -9.23 11.16 4.14
C VAL A 49 -7.90 10.46 4.34
N SER A 50 -7.22 10.68 5.45
CA SER A 50 -6.04 9.90 5.86
C SER A 50 -6.30 9.28 7.22
N SER A 51 -6.33 7.95 7.29
CA SER A 51 -6.47 7.21 8.54
C SER A 51 -5.11 7.03 9.24
N SER A 52 -5.12 7.00 10.58
CA SER A 52 -3.97 6.49 11.34
C SER A 52 -3.77 5.01 11.03
N ILE A 53 -2.53 4.59 10.77
CA ILE A 53 -2.21 3.20 10.48
C ILE A 53 -2.03 2.44 11.80
N LEU A 54 -2.66 1.28 11.92
CA LEU A 54 -2.51 0.39 13.07
C LEU A 54 -1.79 -0.90 12.67
N ASN A 55 -0.99 -1.45 13.56
CA ASN A 55 -0.61 -2.86 13.49
C ASN A 55 -1.76 -3.76 14.03
N PRO A 56 -1.72 -5.09 13.83
CA PRO A 56 -2.80 -5.98 14.28
C PRO A 56 -3.12 -5.91 15.78
N LEU A 57 -2.11 -5.73 16.65
CA LEU A 57 -2.31 -5.64 18.10
C LEU A 57 -3.01 -4.33 18.48
N GLN A 58 -2.54 -3.21 17.91
CA GLN A 58 -3.15 -1.90 18.09
C GLN A 58 -4.59 -1.88 17.56
N ALA A 59 -4.86 -2.57 16.45
CA ALA A 59 -6.21 -2.71 15.89
C ALA A 59 -7.15 -3.45 16.85
N MET A 60 -6.66 -4.48 17.55
CA MET A 60 -7.45 -5.17 18.57
C MET A 60 -7.70 -4.30 19.82
N ALA A 61 -6.68 -3.56 20.28
CA ALA A 61 -6.85 -2.62 21.39
C ALA A 61 -7.87 -1.52 21.05
N TYR A 62 -7.81 -1.00 19.83
CA TYR A 62 -8.80 -0.06 19.33
C TYR A 62 -10.20 -0.66 19.25
N LEU A 63 -10.31 -1.87 18.70
CA LEU A 63 -11.59 -2.59 18.60
C LEU A 63 -12.22 -2.78 19.98
N ASP A 64 -11.44 -3.10 21.02
CA ASP A 64 -11.95 -3.23 22.39
C ASP A 64 -12.61 -1.94 22.88
N LYS A 65 -11.97 -0.78 22.65
CA LYS A 65 -12.53 0.54 22.98
C LYS A 65 -13.84 0.79 22.22
N VAL A 66 -13.87 0.48 20.92
CA VAL A 66 -15.08 0.62 20.08
C VAL A 66 -16.22 -0.26 20.59
N MET A 67 -15.97 -1.54 20.88
CA MET A 67 -16.98 -2.46 21.40
C MET A 67 -17.42 -2.08 22.83
N GLY A 68 -16.56 -1.40 23.59
CA GLY A 68 -16.89 -0.76 24.86
C GLY A 68 -17.92 0.35 24.69
N ALA A 69 -17.66 1.28 23.76
CA ALA A 69 -18.46 2.48 23.53
C ALA A 69 -19.74 2.25 22.70
N LYS A 70 -19.72 1.34 21.73
CA LYS A 70 -20.82 1.10 20.77
C LYS A 70 -21.22 -0.36 20.75
N LYS A 71 -22.35 -0.68 21.39
CA LYS A 71 -22.88 -2.06 21.49
C LYS A 71 -23.59 -2.55 20.24
N ASN A 72 -23.94 -1.66 19.31
CA ASN A 72 -24.64 -2.02 18.08
C ASN A 72 -23.70 -2.30 16.88
N ILE A 73 -22.40 -2.42 17.11
CA ILE A 73 -21.44 -2.85 16.09
C ILE A 73 -21.65 -4.34 15.81
N SER A 74 -21.84 -4.68 14.54
CA SER A 74 -22.05 -6.06 14.08
C SER A 74 -21.05 -6.52 13.02
N VAL A 75 -20.30 -5.57 12.45
CA VAL A 75 -19.37 -5.80 11.36
C VAL A 75 -18.01 -5.23 11.70
N VAL A 76 -16.97 -6.03 11.50
CA VAL A 76 -15.57 -5.61 11.52
C VAL A 76 -14.98 -5.81 10.13
N GLY A 77 -14.48 -4.71 9.55
CA GLY A 77 -13.97 -4.67 8.19
C GLY A 77 -12.52 -4.21 8.08
N ILE A 78 -11.83 -4.63 7.02
CA ILE A 78 -10.53 -4.09 6.62
C ILE A 78 -10.66 -3.56 5.18
N ALA A 79 -10.46 -2.26 5.01
CA ALA A 79 -10.72 -1.57 3.74
C ALA A 79 -9.59 -0.63 3.27
N GLY A 80 -8.44 -0.62 3.95
CA GLY A 80 -7.32 0.26 3.60
C GLY A 80 -6.42 0.59 4.78
N PRO A 81 -5.62 1.67 4.71
CA PRO A 81 -5.65 2.76 3.72
C PRO A 81 -5.24 2.43 2.26
N GLY A 82 -4.51 1.33 2.05
CA GLY A 82 -4.10 0.81 0.75
C GLY A 82 -4.99 -0.35 0.27
N ASP A 83 -4.39 -1.51 -0.01
CA ASP A 83 -5.10 -2.73 -0.37
C ASP A 83 -4.80 -3.85 0.65
N PRO A 84 -5.82 -4.55 1.19
CA PRO A 84 -5.62 -5.62 2.17
C PRO A 84 -4.69 -6.75 1.70
N PHE A 85 -4.74 -7.15 0.43
CA PHE A 85 -3.89 -8.24 -0.09
C PHE A 85 -2.56 -7.76 -0.71
N ALA A 86 -2.29 -6.46 -0.62
CA ALA A 86 -0.92 -5.93 -0.60
C ALA A 86 -0.29 -5.95 0.80
N ASN A 87 -1.09 -6.24 1.85
CA ASN A 87 -0.68 -6.37 3.26
C ASN A 87 -1.29 -7.66 3.86
N PRO A 88 -1.05 -8.84 3.25
CA PRO A 88 -1.77 -10.06 3.60
C PRO A 88 -1.51 -10.49 5.05
N ASP A 89 -0.28 -10.33 5.53
CA ASP A 89 0.09 -10.71 6.90
C ASP A 89 -0.69 -9.91 7.94
N GLU A 90 -0.70 -8.58 7.82
CA GLU A 90 -1.40 -7.70 8.74
C GLU A 90 -2.92 -7.91 8.66
N THR A 91 -3.44 -8.07 7.44
CA THR A 91 -4.87 -8.31 7.18
C THR A 91 -5.34 -9.62 7.80
N LEU A 92 -4.73 -10.74 7.42
CA LEU A 92 -5.15 -12.07 7.88
C LEU A 92 -4.93 -12.23 9.38
N THR A 93 -3.84 -11.68 9.93
CA THR A 93 -3.60 -11.78 11.36
C THR A 93 -4.63 -10.98 12.16
N THR A 94 -4.98 -9.78 11.71
CA THR A 94 -6.05 -8.98 12.33
C THR A 94 -7.38 -9.75 12.29
N LEU A 95 -7.77 -10.29 11.14
CA LEU A 95 -9.01 -11.08 11.02
C LEU A 95 -9.01 -12.33 11.91
N LYS A 96 -7.88 -13.05 12.01
CA LYS A 96 -7.69 -14.20 12.92
C LYS A 96 -7.92 -13.80 14.38
N MET A 97 -7.35 -12.68 14.80
CA MET A 97 -7.52 -12.16 16.17
C MET A 97 -8.96 -11.74 16.45
N VAL A 98 -9.60 -11.04 15.50
CA VAL A 98 -11.01 -10.64 15.62
C VAL A 98 -11.90 -11.88 15.71
N ARG A 99 -11.74 -12.86 14.81
CA ARG A 99 -12.54 -14.10 14.83
C ARG A 99 -12.40 -14.85 16.15
N ARG A 100 -11.19 -14.90 16.72
CA ARG A 100 -10.94 -15.57 18.01
C ARG A 100 -11.63 -14.86 19.18
N LYS A 101 -11.59 -13.53 19.21
CA LYS A 101 -12.11 -12.73 20.34
C LYS A 101 -13.60 -12.42 20.23
N TYR A 102 -14.08 -12.22 19.01
CA TYR A 102 -15.43 -11.80 18.67
C TYR A 102 -16.04 -12.75 17.63
N PRO A 103 -16.32 -14.02 18.01
CA PRO A 103 -16.73 -15.06 17.07
C PRO A 103 -18.05 -14.77 16.35
N ASP A 104 -18.92 -13.94 16.92
CA ASP A 104 -20.23 -13.59 16.35
C ASP A 104 -20.18 -12.41 15.38
N MET A 105 -19.05 -11.72 15.26
CA MET A 105 -18.92 -10.58 14.33
C MET A 105 -18.92 -11.05 12.88
N LEU A 106 -19.61 -10.29 12.03
CA LEU A 106 -19.49 -10.40 10.58
C LEU A 106 -18.16 -9.78 10.16
N LEU A 107 -17.31 -10.58 9.52
CA LEU A 107 -16.03 -10.10 9.00
C LEU A 107 -16.16 -9.70 7.54
N CYS A 108 -15.47 -8.65 7.13
CA CYS A 108 -15.40 -8.25 5.73
C CYS A 108 -14.07 -7.66 5.31
N VAL A 109 -13.81 -7.75 4.01
CA VAL A 109 -12.60 -7.21 3.40
C VAL A 109 -12.97 -6.51 2.10
N ALA A 110 -12.29 -5.42 1.81
CA ALA A 110 -12.46 -4.71 0.55
C ALA A 110 -11.12 -4.54 -0.17
N THR A 111 -11.05 -4.98 -1.43
CA THR A 111 -9.79 -5.11 -2.19
C THR A 111 -9.95 -4.72 -3.65
N ASN A 112 -8.84 -4.43 -4.32
CA ASN A 112 -8.79 -4.35 -5.77
C ASN A 112 -8.76 -5.72 -6.47
N GLY A 113 -8.53 -6.83 -5.73
CA GLY A 113 -8.61 -8.19 -6.24
C GLY A 113 -7.35 -8.74 -6.92
N LEU A 114 -6.25 -7.98 -7.05
CA LEU A 114 -5.06 -8.43 -7.77
C LEU A 114 -4.38 -9.64 -7.11
N ASN A 115 -4.18 -9.59 -5.79
CA ASN A 115 -3.45 -10.61 -5.03
C ASN A 115 -4.37 -11.56 -4.25
N LEU A 116 -5.68 -11.36 -4.31
CA LEU A 116 -6.64 -12.11 -3.52
C LEU A 116 -6.68 -13.64 -3.83
N PRO A 117 -6.43 -14.14 -5.06
CA PRO A 117 -6.57 -15.57 -5.35
C PRO A 117 -5.79 -16.50 -4.43
N ASP A 118 -4.60 -16.07 -3.97
CA ASP A 118 -3.73 -16.86 -3.09
C ASP A 118 -4.27 -17.02 -1.65
N TYR A 119 -5.31 -16.27 -1.27
CA TYR A 119 -5.82 -16.19 0.11
C TYR A 119 -7.30 -16.58 0.25
N LEU A 120 -7.90 -17.14 -0.81
CA LEU A 120 -9.32 -17.48 -0.82
C LEU A 120 -9.70 -18.49 0.27
N ASP A 121 -8.84 -19.48 0.53
CA ASP A 121 -9.05 -20.49 1.56
C ASP A 121 -8.94 -19.90 2.98
N ASP A 122 -7.98 -19.01 3.22
CA ASP A 122 -7.86 -18.30 4.50
C ASP A 122 -9.14 -17.53 4.82
N LEU A 123 -9.73 -16.83 3.84
CA LEU A 123 -10.97 -16.08 4.05
C LEU A 123 -12.16 -16.99 4.35
N ALA A 124 -12.25 -18.14 3.68
CA ALA A 124 -13.29 -19.13 3.95
C ALA A 124 -13.15 -19.74 5.34
N GLU A 125 -11.93 -20.12 5.76
CA GLU A 125 -11.64 -20.64 7.09
C GLU A 125 -12.00 -19.61 8.18
N LEU A 126 -11.69 -18.34 7.94
CA LEU A 126 -12.05 -17.23 8.83
C LEU A 126 -13.54 -16.89 8.84
N LYS A 127 -14.34 -17.56 7.99
CA LYS A 127 -15.76 -17.30 7.80
C LYS A 127 -16.00 -15.81 7.48
N VAL A 128 -15.19 -15.26 6.58
CA VAL A 128 -15.41 -13.91 6.07
C VAL A 128 -16.76 -13.88 5.38
N SER A 129 -17.63 -12.96 5.82
CA SER A 129 -19.03 -12.94 5.40
C SER A 129 -19.19 -12.50 3.96
N HIS A 130 -18.42 -11.47 3.58
CA HIS A 130 -18.42 -10.94 2.24
C HIS A 130 -17.09 -10.26 1.93
N VAL A 131 -16.80 -10.17 0.64
CA VAL A 131 -15.66 -9.44 0.11
C VAL A 131 -16.15 -8.44 -0.93
N SER A 132 -15.69 -7.20 -0.81
CA SER A 132 -15.88 -6.18 -1.85
C SER A 132 -14.68 -6.17 -2.79
N ILE A 133 -14.90 -6.37 -4.09
CA ILE A 133 -13.85 -6.27 -5.12
C ILE A 133 -14.12 -5.04 -5.98
N THR A 134 -13.13 -4.19 -6.17
CA THR A 134 -13.27 -3.02 -7.05
C THR A 134 -12.89 -3.37 -8.49
N ILE A 135 -13.88 -3.38 -9.39
CA ILE A 135 -13.74 -3.69 -10.81
C ILE A 135 -14.28 -2.50 -11.61
N ASN A 136 -13.37 -1.79 -12.28
CA ASN A 136 -13.70 -0.56 -13.01
C ASN A 136 -13.78 -0.75 -14.54
N ALA A 137 -13.37 -1.91 -15.06
CA ALA A 137 -13.48 -2.27 -16.46
C ALA A 137 -13.49 -3.79 -16.63
N VAL A 138 -14.22 -4.29 -17.62
CA VAL A 138 -14.14 -5.68 -18.12
C VAL A 138 -13.61 -5.74 -19.56
N ASP A 139 -13.25 -4.59 -20.14
CA ASP A 139 -12.40 -4.46 -21.33
C ASP A 139 -11.01 -3.95 -20.91
N PRO A 140 -9.91 -4.72 -21.13
CA PRO A 140 -8.55 -4.29 -20.80
C PRO A 140 -8.14 -2.96 -21.42
N ARG A 141 -8.68 -2.58 -22.59
CA ARG A 141 -8.37 -1.30 -23.26
C ARG A 141 -8.94 -0.11 -22.50
N ILE A 142 -10.12 -0.26 -21.91
CA ILE A 142 -10.69 0.74 -20.99
C ILE A 142 -9.90 0.73 -19.68
N GLY A 143 -9.57 -0.45 -19.17
CA GLY A 143 -8.76 -0.61 -17.95
C GLY A 143 -7.38 0.05 -18.04
N GLU A 144 -6.74 0.02 -19.21
CA GLU A 144 -5.45 0.69 -19.47
C GLU A 144 -5.50 2.19 -19.15
N GLY A 145 -6.62 2.84 -19.48
CA GLY A 145 -6.83 4.25 -19.13
C GLY A 145 -7.03 4.49 -17.63
N ILE A 146 -7.36 3.47 -16.83
CA ILE A 146 -7.73 3.61 -15.42
C ILE A 146 -6.53 3.44 -14.49
N TYR A 147 -5.53 2.64 -14.86
CA TYR A 147 -4.37 2.30 -14.02
C TYR A 147 -3.08 2.91 -14.57
N SER A 148 -2.30 3.59 -13.72
CA SER A 148 -0.96 4.09 -14.09
C SER A 148 0.11 2.99 -14.08
N TRP A 149 -0.02 2.04 -13.15
CA TRP A 149 0.83 0.86 -13.06
C TRP A 149 0.16 -0.23 -12.21
N VAL A 150 0.56 -1.47 -12.42
CA VAL A 150 0.15 -2.65 -11.63
C VAL A 150 1.39 -3.42 -11.22
N ARG A 151 1.61 -3.61 -9.91
CA ARG A 151 2.75 -4.35 -9.37
C ARG A 151 2.31 -5.76 -8.99
N PHE A 152 2.79 -6.76 -9.73
CA PHE A 152 2.53 -8.17 -9.46
C PHE A 152 3.84 -8.88 -9.11
N GLY A 153 3.90 -9.42 -7.89
CA GLY A 153 5.15 -9.91 -7.30
C GLY A 153 6.24 -8.82 -7.27
N LYS A 154 7.39 -9.12 -7.87
CA LYS A 154 8.53 -8.19 -7.95
C LYS A 154 8.51 -7.28 -9.18
N LYS A 155 7.52 -7.40 -10.07
CA LYS A 155 7.47 -6.67 -11.35
C LYS A 155 6.42 -5.57 -11.32
N SER A 156 6.79 -4.37 -11.76
CA SER A 156 5.85 -3.31 -12.10
C SER A 156 5.53 -3.40 -13.59
N LEU A 157 4.24 -3.56 -13.92
CA LEU A 157 3.75 -3.68 -15.28
C LEU A 157 3.23 -2.34 -15.79
N PRO A 158 3.46 -2.02 -17.08
CA PRO A 158 2.86 -0.86 -17.70
C PRO A 158 1.33 -1.02 -17.78
N PRO A 159 0.57 0.09 -17.92
CA PRO A 159 -0.90 0.10 -17.95
C PRO A 159 -1.56 -0.98 -18.80
N SER A 160 -1.13 -1.16 -20.06
CA SER A 160 -1.71 -2.14 -20.99
C SER A 160 -1.65 -3.57 -20.46
N LYS A 161 -0.47 -4.03 -20.05
CA LYS A 161 -0.27 -5.37 -19.47
C LYS A 161 -0.88 -5.49 -18.09
N GLY A 162 -0.82 -4.42 -17.30
CA GLY A 162 -1.38 -4.36 -15.95
C GLY A 162 -2.89 -4.49 -15.93
N ALA A 163 -3.59 -3.82 -16.84
CA ALA A 163 -5.04 -3.84 -16.97
C ALA A 163 -5.57 -5.23 -17.35
N ALA A 164 -4.90 -5.93 -18.26
CA ALA A 164 -5.25 -7.31 -18.60
C ALA A 164 -5.05 -8.25 -17.40
N LEU A 165 -3.90 -8.15 -16.72
CA LEU A 165 -3.58 -9.01 -15.59
C LEU A 165 -4.52 -8.78 -14.39
N ILE A 166 -4.79 -7.53 -14.03
CA ILE A 166 -5.68 -7.25 -12.90
C ILE A 166 -7.09 -7.77 -13.18
N LEU A 167 -7.59 -7.63 -14.41
CA LEU A 167 -8.90 -8.15 -14.79
C LEU A 167 -8.93 -9.68 -14.65
N GLU A 168 -7.92 -10.38 -15.15
CA GLU A 168 -7.78 -11.84 -15.01
C GLU A 168 -7.85 -12.25 -13.53
N LYS A 169 -7.06 -11.61 -12.66
CA LYS A 169 -7.01 -11.91 -11.22
C LYS A 169 -8.29 -11.52 -10.47
N GLN A 170 -8.96 -10.46 -10.91
CA GLN A 170 -10.28 -10.11 -10.39
C GLN A 170 -11.33 -11.17 -10.74
N MET A 171 -11.34 -11.69 -11.96
CA MET A 171 -12.27 -12.77 -12.35
C MET A 171 -11.96 -14.05 -11.58
N GLU A 172 -10.68 -14.42 -11.45
CA GLU A 172 -10.24 -15.55 -10.61
C GLU A 172 -10.73 -15.39 -9.16
N SER A 173 -10.56 -14.20 -8.60
CA SER A 173 -11.01 -13.88 -7.24
C SER A 173 -12.52 -13.99 -7.08
N VAL A 174 -13.30 -13.40 -8.00
CA VAL A 174 -14.77 -13.47 -7.95
C VAL A 174 -15.23 -14.93 -7.98
N ASN A 175 -14.77 -15.70 -8.97
CA ASN A 175 -15.16 -17.10 -9.11
C ASN A 175 -14.71 -17.94 -7.91
N GLY A 176 -13.49 -17.70 -7.42
CA GLY A 176 -12.91 -18.41 -6.29
C GLY A 176 -13.63 -18.15 -4.96
N LEU A 177 -14.10 -16.92 -4.73
CA LEU A 177 -14.94 -16.57 -3.58
C LEU A 177 -16.33 -17.19 -3.69
N LYS A 178 -16.96 -17.13 -4.87
CA LYS A 178 -18.29 -17.73 -5.10
C LYS A 178 -18.26 -19.24 -4.93
N GLY A 179 -17.21 -19.91 -5.41
CA GLY A 179 -17.00 -21.35 -5.20
C GLY A 179 -16.88 -21.76 -3.72
N ARG A 180 -16.53 -20.81 -2.84
CA ARG A 180 -16.45 -21.01 -1.38
C ARG A 180 -17.70 -20.51 -0.64
N GLY A 181 -18.73 -20.08 -1.36
CA GLY A 181 -19.97 -19.57 -0.77
C GLY A 181 -19.83 -18.22 -0.07
N ILE A 182 -18.76 -17.45 -0.36
CA ILE A 182 -18.56 -16.10 0.16
C ILE A 182 -19.38 -15.12 -0.69
N ILE A 183 -20.04 -14.17 -0.04
CA ILE A 183 -20.80 -13.11 -0.73
C ILE A 183 -19.81 -12.16 -1.39
N VAL A 184 -20.02 -11.88 -2.67
CA VAL A 184 -19.18 -10.96 -3.45
C VAL A 184 -19.99 -9.72 -3.79
N LYS A 185 -19.48 -8.59 -3.33
CA LYS A 185 -19.92 -7.27 -3.77
C LYS A 185 -18.89 -6.71 -4.73
N VAL A 186 -19.33 -6.14 -5.85
CA VAL A 186 -18.44 -5.42 -6.76
C VAL A 186 -18.67 -3.92 -6.63
N ASN A 187 -17.58 -3.18 -6.50
CA ASN A 187 -17.57 -1.73 -6.54
C ASN A 187 -17.06 -1.27 -7.90
N THR A 188 -17.74 -0.30 -8.50
CA THR A 188 -17.31 0.33 -9.76
C THR A 188 -17.36 1.85 -9.59
N ILE A 189 -16.20 2.49 -9.72
CA ILE A 189 -16.10 3.95 -9.79
C ILE A 189 -16.49 4.38 -11.20
N VAL A 190 -17.57 5.15 -11.31
CA VAL A 190 -18.08 5.70 -12.57
C VAL A 190 -17.27 6.95 -12.93
N LEU A 191 -16.40 6.81 -13.93
CA LEU A 191 -15.49 7.82 -14.46
C LEU A 191 -16.08 8.38 -15.77
N PRO A 192 -16.55 9.66 -15.78
CA PRO A 192 -17.15 10.27 -16.96
C PRO A 192 -16.21 10.27 -18.16
N GLY A 193 -16.71 9.85 -19.32
CA GLY A 193 -15.96 9.76 -20.57
C GLY A 193 -14.93 8.63 -20.63
N ILE A 194 -14.81 7.80 -19.57
CA ILE A 194 -13.83 6.71 -19.51
C ILE A 194 -14.54 5.35 -19.42
N ASN A 195 -15.37 5.12 -18.41
CA ASN A 195 -16.06 3.84 -18.22
C ASN A 195 -17.56 3.98 -17.95
N ASP A 196 -18.09 5.21 -17.94
CA ASP A 196 -19.51 5.51 -17.74
C ASP A 196 -20.42 4.78 -18.72
N HIS A 197 -20.03 4.70 -19.99
CA HIS A 197 -20.69 3.93 -21.04
C HIS A 197 -20.52 2.41 -20.91
N HIS A 198 -19.53 1.97 -20.14
CA HIS A 198 -19.12 0.56 -20.01
C HIS A 198 -19.68 -0.12 -18.74
N VAL A 199 -20.28 0.63 -17.81
CA VAL A 199 -20.82 0.09 -16.55
C VAL A 199 -21.85 -1.03 -16.78
N ILE A 200 -22.61 -0.97 -17.87
CA ILE A 200 -23.61 -2.01 -18.20
C ILE A 200 -22.93 -3.31 -18.62
N ASP A 201 -21.80 -3.26 -19.31
CA ASP A 201 -21.03 -4.44 -19.65
C ASP A 201 -20.41 -5.07 -18.39
N ILE A 202 -19.90 -4.24 -17.47
CA ILE A 202 -19.47 -4.69 -16.15
C ILE A 202 -20.63 -5.39 -15.43
N ALA A 203 -21.82 -4.79 -15.40
CA ALA A 203 -22.99 -5.37 -14.75
C ALA A 203 -23.39 -6.74 -15.34
N ARG A 204 -23.36 -6.87 -16.68
CA ARG A 204 -23.63 -8.16 -17.35
C ARG A 204 -22.57 -9.20 -17.03
N GLU A 205 -21.30 -8.82 -17.05
CA GLU A 205 -20.21 -9.73 -16.76
C GLU A 205 -20.26 -10.21 -15.30
N MET A 206 -20.48 -9.29 -14.36
CA MET A 206 -20.62 -9.64 -12.94
C MET A 206 -21.83 -10.54 -12.67
N ALA A 207 -22.92 -10.35 -13.42
CA ALA A 207 -24.08 -11.24 -13.34
C ALA A 207 -23.76 -12.67 -13.83
N LYS A 208 -22.98 -12.84 -14.90
CA LYS A 208 -22.52 -14.17 -15.36
C LYS A 208 -21.69 -14.88 -14.30
N HIS A 209 -20.91 -14.13 -13.53
CA HIS A 209 -20.08 -14.65 -12.44
C HIS A 209 -20.81 -14.75 -11.10
N HIS A 210 -22.14 -14.59 -11.07
CA HIS A 210 -22.97 -14.72 -9.87
C HIS A 210 -22.58 -13.77 -8.72
N VAL A 211 -22.07 -12.59 -9.05
CA VAL A 211 -21.84 -11.51 -8.06
C VAL A 211 -23.19 -11.12 -7.44
N ASP A 212 -23.20 -10.93 -6.11
CA ASP A 212 -24.44 -10.75 -5.35
C ASP A 212 -24.96 -9.31 -5.39
N LEU A 213 -24.05 -8.33 -5.47
CA LEU A 213 -24.38 -6.92 -5.40
C LEU A 213 -23.35 -6.09 -6.18
N LEU A 214 -23.83 -5.18 -7.02
CA LEU A 214 -23.00 -4.16 -7.66
C LEU A 214 -23.26 -2.80 -7.01
N ASN A 215 -22.20 -2.02 -6.83
CA ASN A 215 -22.26 -0.68 -6.27
C ASN A 215 -21.55 0.29 -7.22
N CYS A 216 -22.34 0.93 -8.09
CA CYS A 216 -21.87 2.00 -8.97
C CYS A 216 -21.75 3.30 -8.19
N MET A 217 -20.53 3.73 -7.95
CA MET A 217 -20.20 4.93 -7.17
C MET A 217 -19.77 6.07 -8.07
N PRO A 218 -20.25 7.32 -7.86
CA PRO A 218 -19.77 8.47 -8.61
C PRO A 218 -18.27 8.70 -8.36
N TYR A 219 -17.53 9.06 -9.39
CA TYR A 219 -16.21 9.64 -9.21
C TYR A 219 -16.29 11.00 -8.50
N TYR A 220 -15.36 11.26 -7.58
CA TYR A 220 -15.16 12.57 -6.96
C TYR A 220 -13.75 13.05 -7.28
N PRO A 221 -13.56 14.31 -7.71
CA PRO A 221 -12.25 14.89 -7.94
C PRO A 221 -11.32 14.69 -6.74
N ASN A 222 -10.16 14.11 -6.99
CA ASN A 222 -9.13 13.89 -5.98
C ASN A 222 -7.89 14.69 -6.35
N GLU A 223 -7.64 15.77 -5.62
CA GLU A 223 -6.51 16.66 -5.85
C GLU A 223 -5.19 15.89 -5.78
N GLY A 224 -4.29 16.17 -6.73
CA GLY A 224 -3.01 15.44 -6.86
C GLY A 224 -3.10 14.06 -7.50
N SER A 225 -4.28 13.59 -7.91
CA SER A 225 -4.41 12.42 -8.80
C SER A 225 -4.31 12.81 -10.28
N ASN A 226 -3.97 11.86 -11.15
CA ASN A 226 -3.92 12.08 -12.61
C ASN A 226 -5.28 12.49 -13.18
N PHE A 227 -6.37 12.08 -12.53
CA PHE A 227 -7.75 12.42 -12.89
C PHE A 227 -8.34 13.59 -12.10
N SER A 228 -7.52 14.36 -11.39
CA SER A 228 -7.96 15.56 -10.65
C SER A 228 -8.76 16.56 -11.49
N HIS A 229 -8.56 16.58 -12.81
CA HIS A 229 -9.27 17.43 -13.77
C HIS A 229 -10.67 16.92 -14.16
N LEU A 230 -10.97 15.63 -13.95
CA LEU A 230 -12.29 15.06 -14.27
C LEU A 230 -13.36 15.63 -13.32
N LYS A 231 -14.56 15.86 -13.86
CA LYS A 231 -15.70 16.32 -13.07
C LYS A 231 -16.46 15.15 -12.46
N GLU A 232 -17.17 15.42 -11.37
CA GLU A 232 -18.11 14.45 -10.80
C GLU A 232 -19.27 14.17 -11.80
N PRO A 233 -19.67 12.89 -12.00
CA PRO A 233 -20.87 12.57 -12.75
C PRO A 233 -22.12 13.17 -12.08
N SER A 234 -23.06 13.70 -12.87
CA SER A 234 -24.30 14.25 -12.30
C SER A 234 -25.14 13.17 -11.60
N ALA A 235 -25.89 13.56 -10.56
CA ALA A 235 -26.80 12.65 -9.85
C ALA A 235 -27.80 11.97 -10.80
N GLN A 236 -28.27 12.68 -11.83
CA GLN A 236 -29.15 12.11 -12.86
C GLN A 236 -28.43 11.04 -13.69
N SER A 237 -27.17 11.26 -14.05
CA SER A 237 -26.36 10.28 -14.78
C SER A 237 -26.15 9.01 -13.95
N ILE A 238 -25.76 9.15 -12.67
CA ILE A 238 -25.58 8.02 -11.76
C ILE A 238 -26.89 7.25 -11.55
N SER A 239 -28.00 7.94 -11.33
CA SER A 239 -29.30 7.30 -11.16
C SER A 239 -29.71 6.50 -12.39
N LYS A 240 -29.44 7.02 -13.60
CA LYS A 240 -29.67 6.31 -14.86
C LYS A 240 -28.79 5.06 -14.96
N ILE A 241 -27.49 5.20 -14.73
CA ILE A 241 -26.53 4.07 -14.76
C ILE A 241 -26.93 2.98 -13.78
N GLN A 242 -27.27 3.34 -12.55
CA GLN A 242 -27.74 2.39 -11.53
C GLN A 242 -29.05 1.71 -11.96
N SER A 243 -30.00 2.45 -12.53
CA SER A 243 -31.26 1.89 -13.03
C SER A 243 -31.03 0.88 -14.16
N ASP A 244 -30.14 1.20 -15.10
CA ASP A 244 -29.81 0.33 -16.21
C ASP A 244 -29.02 -0.90 -15.76
N ALA A 245 -28.05 -0.75 -14.84
CA ALA A 245 -27.30 -1.85 -14.27
C ALA A 245 -28.18 -2.80 -13.43
N LYS A 246 -29.21 -2.26 -12.74
CA LYS A 246 -30.19 -3.03 -11.95
C LYS A 246 -30.95 -4.08 -12.77
N LYS A 247 -31.06 -3.89 -14.09
CA LYS A 247 -31.68 -4.88 -15.00
C LYS A 247 -30.89 -6.19 -15.08
N HIS A 248 -29.61 -6.16 -14.71
CA HIS A 248 -28.71 -7.31 -14.79
C HIS A 248 -28.30 -7.85 -13.42
N ILE A 249 -28.04 -6.96 -12.45
CA ILE A 249 -27.51 -7.32 -11.13
C ILE A 249 -28.04 -6.36 -10.04
N PRO A 250 -28.37 -6.85 -8.83
CA PRO A 250 -28.82 -5.99 -7.73
C PRO A 250 -27.86 -4.82 -7.45
N GLN A 251 -28.41 -3.66 -7.08
CA GLN A 251 -27.64 -2.42 -6.86
C GLN A 251 -27.63 -1.98 -5.39
N MET A 252 -26.48 -1.52 -4.92
CA MET A 252 -26.37 -0.82 -3.64
C MET A 252 -26.66 0.68 -3.80
N LEU A 253 -27.84 1.13 -3.35
CA LEU A 253 -28.28 2.53 -3.53
C LEU A 253 -28.02 3.44 -2.31
N HIS A 254 -27.60 2.88 -1.18
CA HIS A 254 -27.43 3.59 0.10
C HIS A 254 -25.95 3.75 0.50
N CYS A 255 -25.02 3.55 -0.42
CA CYS A 255 -23.59 3.66 -0.15
C CYS A 255 -23.22 5.11 0.21
N LYS A 256 -22.53 5.27 1.36
CA LYS A 256 -21.99 6.55 1.82
C LYS A 256 -20.46 6.65 1.67
N ARG A 257 -19.82 5.68 1.01
CA ARG A 257 -18.36 5.53 0.83
C ARG A 257 -17.62 5.63 2.17
N CYS A 258 -17.59 4.54 2.93
CA CYS A 258 -17.08 4.56 4.30
C CYS A 258 -15.57 4.79 4.33
N ARG A 259 -15.08 5.60 5.26
CA ARG A 259 -13.64 5.76 5.51
C ARG A 259 -12.97 4.44 5.90
N ALA A 260 -11.65 4.32 5.72
CA ALA A 260 -10.89 3.13 6.15
C ALA A 260 -10.81 3.00 7.68
N ASP A 261 -11.17 4.05 8.41
CA ASP A 261 -11.31 4.13 9.86
C ASP A 261 -12.77 4.37 10.32
N ALA A 262 -13.75 4.09 9.45
CA ALA A 262 -15.15 4.34 9.77
C ALA A 262 -15.64 3.54 10.98
N VAL A 263 -16.30 4.21 11.94
CA VAL A 263 -16.95 3.58 13.09
C VAL A 263 -18.37 4.11 13.27
N GLY A 264 -19.32 3.20 13.55
CA GLY A 264 -20.72 3.55 13.83
C GLY A 264 -21.68 3.16 12.71
N MET A 265 -22.82 3.83 12.57
CA MET A 265 -23.78 3.60 11.47
C MET A 265 -23.42 4.37 10.19
N LEU A 266 -23.96 3.97 9.03
CA LEU A 266 -23.59 4.56 7.73
C LEU A 266 -23.79 6.08 7.65
N ASP A 267 -24.86 6.57 8.28
CA ASP A 267 -25.24 7.99 8.30
C ASP A 267 -24.78 8.71 9.58
N GLU A 268 -24.04 8.03 10.46
CA GLU A 268 -23.55 8.62 11.70
C GLU A 268 -22.35 9.52 11.44
N GLN A 269 -22.32 10.68 12.10
CA GLN A 269 -21.17 11.58 12.07
C GLN A 269 -19.96 10.93 12.77
N PRO A 270 -18.73 11.28 12.35
CA PRO A 270 -17.52 10.87 13.06
C PRO A 270 -17.59 11.13 14.57
N ASN A 271 -17.37 10.08 15.36
CA ASN A 271 -17.21 10.23 16.81
C ASN A 271 -15.77 10.62 17.12
N MET A 272 -15.57 11.85 17.61
CA MET A 272 -14.24 12.42 17.86
C MET A 272 -13.47 11.66 18.94
N GLU A 273 -14.13 11.19 20.01
CA GLU A 273 -13.49 10.42 21.08
C GLU A 273 -12.92 9.09 20.56
N LEU A 274 -13.66 8.44 19.65
CA LEU A 274 -13.19 7.21 19.00
C LEU A 274 -12.09 7.49 17.96
N MET A 275 -12.07 8.67 17.34
CA MET A 275 -10.95 9.07 16.47
C MET A 275 -9.70 9.37 17.28
N ASP A 276 -9.83 10.00 18.44
CA ASP A 276 -8.69 10.24 19.32
C ASP A 276 -8.18 8.93 19.94
N SER A 277 -9.09 8.01 20.29
CA SER A 277 -8.73 6.65 20.70
C SER A 277 -7.94 5.90 19.62
N LEU A 278 -8.30 6.07 18.34
CA LEU A 278 -7.57 5.49 17.20
C LEU A 278 -6.13 6.02 17.16
N ARG A 279 -5.97 7.35 17.24
CA ARG A 279 -4.67 8.03 17.23
C ARG A 279 -3.81 7.62 18.42
N GLU A 280 -4.42 7.53 19.60
CA GLU A 280 -3.76 7.07 20.82
C GLU A 280 -3.24 5.64 20.63
N CYS A 281 -4.09 4.70 20.18
CA CYS A 281 -3.69 3.32 19.91
C CYS A 281 -2.57 3.22 18.86
N ALA A 282 -2.60 4.07 17.82
CA ALA A 282 -1.53 4.13 16.82
C ALA A 282 -0.18 4.57 17.42
N SER A 283 -0.21 5.43 18.45
CA SER A 283 0.98 5.93 19.15
C SER A 283 1.52 5.01 20.24
N GLN A 284 0.72 4.04 20.71
CA GLN A 284 1.11 3.14 21.80
C GLN A 284 2.14 2.11 21.32
N ARG A 285 3.27 2.00 22.05
CA ARG A 285 4.21 0.87 21.94
C ARG A 285 3.57 -0.35 22.62
N HIS A 286 3.33 -1.42 21.87
CA HIS A 286 2.72 -2.62 22.43
C HIS A 286 3.81 -3.59 22.94
N PRO A 287 3.75 -4.05 24.20
CA PRO A 287 4.82 -4.87 24.80
C PRO A 287 5.02 -6.26 24.15
N TYR A 288 4.11 -6.67 23.27
CA TYR A 288 4.15 -7.96 22.57
C TYR A 288 4.67 -7.86 21.11
N GLU A 289 5.24 -6.72 20.70
CA GLU A 289 5.84 -6.54 19.35
C GLU A 289 6.87 -7.64 19.03
N ASN A 290 7.65 -8.08 20.04
CA ASN A 290 8.69 -9.10 19.88
C ASN A 290 8.16 -10.52 19.69
N GLU A 291 6.99 -10.86 20.26
CA GLU A 291 6.42 -12.20 20.20
C GLU A 291 5.72 -12.48 18.85
N PHE A 292 5.28 -11.41 18.19
CA PHE A 292 4.64 -11.44 16.88
C PHE A 292 5.63 -11.57 15.71
N VAL A 293 6.76 -10.85 15.76
CA VAL A 293 7.86 -10.98 14.79
C VAL A 293 8.38 -12.43 14.72
N PHE A 294 8.34 -13.15 15.84
CA PHE A 294 8.73 -14.56 15.90
C PHE A 294 7.77 -15.50 15.15
N GLN A 295 6.47 -15.23 15.17
CA GLN A 295 5.46 -16.03 14.45
C GLN A 295 5.45 -15.75 12.94
N GLN A 296 5.74 -14.50 12.54
CA GLN A 296 5.80 -14.10 11.13
C GLN A 296 6.95 -14.81 10.37
N LYS A 297 8.12 -14.94 10.99
CA LYS A 297 9.27 -15.71 10.46
C LYS A 297 8.98 -17.20 10.23
N GLN A 298 7.96 -17.77 10.88
CA GLN A 298 7.56 -19.17 10.71
C GLN A 298 6.62 -19.38 9.51
N HIS A 299 5.82 -18.36 9.15
CA HIS A 299 4.91 -18.42 8.01
C HIS A 299 5.66 -18.21 6.67
N GLU A 300 6.68 -17.35 6.64
CA GLU A 300 7.55 -17.17 5.47
C GLU A 300 8.22 -18.50 5.05
N LYS A 301 8.57 -19.36 6.01
CA LYS A 301 9.12 -20.70 5.75
C LYS A 301 8.10 -21.67 5.14
N LYS A 302 6.80 -21.50 5.41
CA LYS A 302 5.74 -22.35 4.84
C LYS A 302 5.40 -21.98 3.38
N HIS A 303 5.46 -20.71 2.99
CA HIS A 303 5.23 -20.32 1.60
C HIS A 303 6.46 -20.49 0.69
N ALA A 304 7.67 -20.52 1.26
CA ALA A 304 8.90 -20.82 0.51
C ALA A 304 9.07 -22.31 0.14
N SER A 305 8.31 -23.23 0.74
CA SER A 305 8.47 -24.69 0.54
C SER A 305 7.60 -25.28 -0.59
N GLY A 306 6.90 -24.44 -1.36
CA GLY A 306 6.03 -24.85 -2.46
C GLY A 306 6.66 -24.85 -3.87
N GLN A 307 7.98 -24.79 -4.01
CA GLN A 307 8.65 -24.91 -5.32
C GLN A 307 9.69 -26.03 -5.32
N THR A 308 9.46 -27.00 -6.19
CA THR A 308 10.15 -28.27 -6.33
C THR A 308 11.57 -28.12 -6.89
N GLN A 309 12.51 -28.72 -6.15
CA GLN A 309 13.71 -29.47 -6.57
C GLN A 309 14.39 -29.12 -7.90
N HIS A 310 15.66 -28.71 -7.84
CA HIS A 310 16.74 -29.27 -8.66
C HIS A 310 18.13 -29.03 -8.02
N GLY A 311 18.93 -30.09 -7.94
CA GLY A 311 20.40 -30.05 -7.98
C GLY A 311 21.15 -29.61 -6.71
N LYS A 312 21.47 -30.59 -5.85
CA LYS A 312 22.56 -30.48 -4.86
C LYS A 312 23.90 -30.37 -5.58
N ASN A 313 24.80 -29.52 -5.08
CA ASN A 313 26.21 -29.88 -4.91
C ASN A 313 26.82 -29.11 -3.73
N ASN A 314 27.38 -29.87 -2.81
CA ASN A 314 28.07 -29.43 -1.60
C ASN A 314 29.41 -28.80 -1.94
N VAL A 315 29.73 -27.67 -1.32
CA VAL A 315 31.11 -27.41 -0.86
C VAL A 315 31.05 -26.83 0.55
N SER A 316 31.69 -27.56 1.45
CA SER A 316 31.99 -27.23 2.83
C SER A 316 32.85 -25.98 2.97
N GLN A 317 32.56 -25.11 3.95
CA GLN A 317 33.63 -24.53 4.76
C GLN A 317 33.12 -24.00 6.11
N GLN A 318 33.88 -24.37 7.14
CA GLN A 318 33.67 -24.12 8.56
C GLN A 318 34.13 -22.71 8.97
N ASN A 319 33.50 -22.22 10.04
CA ASN A 319 34.02 -21.37 11.11
C ASN A 319 34.71 -20.04 10.76
N ARG A 320 34.13 -18.95 11.30
CA ARG A 320 34.75 -18.12 12.36
C ARG A 320 33.72 -17.13 12.93
N HIS A 321 33.13 -17.50 14.06
CA HIS A 321 32.69 -16.52 15.05
C HIS A 321 33.93 -15.91 15.67
N GLN A 322 34.10 -14.59 15.56
CA GLN A 322 34.87 -13.81 16.53
C GLN A 322 34.44 -12.34 16.51
N ASN A 323 33.87 -11.94 17.65
CA ASN A 323 33.83 -10.62 18.27
C ASN A 323 34.25 -9.40 17.43
N ASN A 324 33.29 -8.48 17.23
CA ASN A 324 33.58 -7.05 17.22
C ASN A 324 32.33 -6.27 17.69
N SER A 325 32.11 -6.24 19.00
CA SER A 325 30.97 -5.57 19.64
C SER A 325 31.32 -4.20 20.24
N SER A 326 32.25 -3.43 19.67
CA SER A 326 32.66 -2.14 20.28
C SER A 326 33.10 -1.03 19.33
N LEU A 327 32.53 -0.91 18.12
CA LEU A 327 32.93 0.15 17.16
C LEU A 327 31.77 0.98 16.56
N PHE A 328 30.55 0.86 17.08
CA PHE A 328 29.37 1.53 16.50
C PHE A 328 28.96 2.87 17.15
N SER A 329 29.86 3.57 17.86
CA SER A 329 29.46 4.74 18.69
C SER A 329 29.61 6.13 18.06
N GLU A 330 30.00 6.30 16.78
CA GLU A 330 30.17 7.66 16.21
C GLU A 330 29.44 7.96 14.89
N HIS A 331 28.73 7.03 14.26
CA HIS A 331 28.08 7.25 12.96
C HIS A 331 26.56 7.04 13.01
N SER A 332 25.84 8.05 13.51
CA SER A 332 24.40 7.94 13.82
C SER A 332 23.45 8.39 12.71
N PHE A 333 23.96 9.01 11.63
CA PHE A 333 23.12 9.62 10.60
C PHE A 333 23.42 9.17 9.17
N VAL A 334 22.36 9.07 8.37
CA VAL A 334 22.38 8.74 6.94
C VAL A 334 21.64 9.81 6.16
N ALA A 335 22.29 10.37 5.13
CA ALA A 335 21.70 11.36 4.25
C ALA A 335 21.06 10.69 3.03
N VAL A 336 19.86 11.12 2.65
CA VAL A 336 19.07 10.48 1.59
C VAL A 336 18.53 11.50 0.60
N ALA A 337 18.77 11.28 -0.69
CA ALA A 337 18.21 12.07 -1.78
C ALA A 337 16.87 11.50 -2.24
N THR A 338 15.80 12.24 -1.98
CA THR A 338 14.41 11.80 -2.22
C THR A 338 13.53 12.97 -2.66
N ARG A 339 12.63 12.74 -3.62
CA ARG A 339 11.68 13.77 -4.08
C ARG A 339 10.42 13.85 -3.20
N GLU A 340 10.05 12.75 -2.56
CA GLU A 340 8.78 12.60 -1.83
C GLU A 340 8.93 12.09 -0.39
N GLY A 341 10.15 11.77 0.07
CA GLY A 341 10.40 11.27 1.43
C GLY A 341 10.09 9.79 1.64
N VAL A 342 9.87 9.03 0.56
CA VAL A 342 9.48 7.61 0.60
C VAL A 342 10.50 6.70 -0.07
N LEU A 343 11.04 7.11 -1.22
CA LEU A 343 11.99 6.35 -2.01
C LEU A 343 13.33 7.08 -2.12
N VAL A 344 14.43 6.31 -2.19
CA VAL A 344 15.70 6.82 -2.73
C VAL A 344 15.53 6.88 -4.25
N ASN A 345 15.28 8.07 -4.78
CA ASN A 345 14.94 8.26 -6.19
C ASN A 345 15.50 9.54 -6.82
N GLN A 346 16.27 10.34 -6.08
CA GLN A 346 16.83 11.59 -6.59
C GLN A 346 18.34 11.51 -6.83
N HIS A 347 18.77 12.08 -7.96
CA HIS A 347 20.17 12.20 -8.33
C HIS A 347 20.83 13.32 -7.51
N LEU A 348 22.03 13.10 -6.97
CA LEU A 348 22.68 14.07 -6.07
C LEU A 348 22.91 15.43 -6.74
N GLY A 349 23.28 15.43 -8.02
CA GLY A 349 23.53 16.65 -8.78
C GLY A 349 22.32 17.59 -8.88
N GLU A 350 21.10 17.06 -8.80
CA GLU A 350 19.85 17.82 -8.90
C GLU A 350 19.21 18.08 -7.54
N ALA A 351 19.71 17.44 -6.48
CA ALA A 351 19.13 17.56 -5.14
C ALA A 351 19.33 18.99 -4.60
N LYS A 352 18.23 19.57 -4.13
CA LYS A 352 18.21 20.86 -3.40
C LYS A 352 18.24 20.68 -1.89
N GLU A 353 17.87 19.50 -1.41
CA GLU A 353 17.93 19.12 0.00
C GLU A 353 18.23 17.63 0.13
N LEU A 354 18.70 17.21 1.30
CA LEU A 354 18.80 15.81 1.70
C LEU A 354 18.06 15.59 3.01
N ASN A 355 17.34 14.48 3.07
CA ASN A 355 16.69 14.01 4.29
C ASN A 355 17.71 13.28 5.16
N ILE A 356 17.82 13.66 6.44
CA ILE A 356 18.77 13.06 7.37
C ILE A 356 18.02 12.12 8.30
N TYR A 357 18.44 10.86 8.29
CA TYR A 357 17.84 9.80 9.09
C TYR A 357 18.77 9.38 10.22
N ASP A 358 18.22 9.29 11.43
CA ASP A 358 18.86 8.68 12.59
C ASP A 358 18.69 7.16 12.54
N ILE A 359 19.82 6.45 12.58
CA ILE A 359 19.90 4.99 12.46
C ILE A 359 20.23 4.28 13.77
N ARG A 360 20.30 5.01 14.89
CA ARG A 360 20.55 4.42 16.22
C ARG A 360 19.44 3.47 16.66
N ASN A 361 18.22 3.71 16.18
CA ASN A 361 17.06 2.87 16.46
C ASN A 361 16.88 1.78 15.39
N GLU A 362 16.11 0.73 15.69
CA GLU A 362 15.74 -0.31 14.71
C GLU A 362 14.99 0.23 13.50
N ARG A 363 14.15 1.25 13.72
CA ARG A 363 13.46 1.96 12.64
C ARG A 363 14.14 3.31 12.38
N PRO A 364 14.58 3.60 11.15
CA PRO A 364 15.14 4.90 10.79
C PRO A 364 14.13 6.02 11.04
N GLN A 365 14.57 7.11 11.67
CA GLN A 365 13.73 8.28 11.92
C GLN A 365 14.26 9.47 11.15
N LEU A 366 13.39 10.17 10.41
CA LEU A 366 13.74 11.44 9.81
C LEU A 366 13.93 12.48 10.92
N VAL A 367 15.14 13.01 11.06
CA VAL A 367 15.49 13.96 12.13
C VAL A 367 15.79 15.37 11.62
N ASP A 368 16.13 15.51 10.34
CA ASP A 368 16.49 16.80 9.76
C ASP A 368 16.32 16.80 8.21
N ARG A 369 16.28 17.98 7.62
CA ARG A 369 16.37 18.21 6.16
C ARG A 369 17.38 19.32 5.91
N ARG A 370 18.44 19.01 5.18
CA ARG A 370 19.54 19.95 4.94
C ARG A 370 19.51 20.45 3.52
N GLU A 371 19.33 21.74 3.35
CA GLU A 371 19.44 22.41 2.06
C GLU A 371 20.86 22.30 1.50
N LEU A 372 20.96 22.03 0.20
CA LEU A 372 22.21 21.93 -0.52
C LEU A 372 22.45 23.20 -1.36
N PRO A 373 23.71 23.57 -1.63
CA PRO A 373 24.03 24.61 -2.59
C PRO A 373 23.38 24.34 -3.96
N GLN A 374 22.99 25.42 -4.64
CA GLN A 374 22.33 25.37 -5.95
C GLN A 374 23.12 24.51 -6.96
N PRO A 375 22.43 23.80 -7.87
CA PRO A 375 23.11 23.06 -8.93
C PRO A 375 24.07 23.92 -9.77
N GLY A 376 25.31 23.45 -9.95
CA GLY A 376 26.41 24.18 -10.57
C GLY A 376 27.63 24.31 -9.64
N GLY A 377 28.70 25.01 -10.03
CA GLY A 377 29.81 25.33 -9.11
C GLY A 377 30.97 24.33 -9.03
N MET A 378 31.10 23.41 -10.00
CA MET A 378 32.23 22.47 -10.14
C MET A 378 32.52 21.71 -8.82
N ASP A 379 33.80 21.48 -8.49
CA ASP A 379 34.19 20.70 -7.33
C ASP A 379 33.90 21.39 -5.99
N LEU A 380 33.82 22.73 -5.97
CA LEU A 380 33.59 23.50 -4.74
C LEU A 380 32.23 23.15 -4.12
N ARG A 381 31.21 22.88 -4.95
CA ARG A 381 29.88 22.46 -4.48
C ARG A 381 29.96 21.20 -3.61
N TRP A 382 30.76 20.21 -4.01
CA TRP A 382 30.86 18.93 -3.32
C TRP A 382 31.61 19.04 -2.00
N HIS A 383 32.57 19.97 -1.90
CA HIS A 383 33.23 20.31 -0.64
C HIS A 383 32.25 20.94 0.35
N THR A 384 31.41 21.87 -0.12
CA THR A 384 30.34 22.46 0.72
C THR A 384 29.34 21.40 1.19
N ILE A 385 28.94 20.47 0.31
CA ILE A 385 28.03 19.37 0.68
C ILE A 385 28.69 18.46 1.73
N ALA A 386 29.98 18.15 1.60
CA ALA A 386 30.73 17.40 2.60
C ALA A 386 30.71 18.09 3.98
N ASP A 387 30.89 19.42 4.01
CA ASP A 387 30.88 20.18 5.25
C ASP A 387 29.46 20.23 5.88
N ILE A 388 28.40 20.32 5.06
CA ILE A 388 26.99 20.25 5.50
C ILE A 388 26.65 18.89 6.13
N LEU A 389 27.25 17.81 5.63
CA LEU A 389 26.93 16.43 5.99
C LEU A 389 27.96 15.78 6.93
N LYS A 390 28.88 16.54 7.53
CA LYS A 390 30.03 16.01 8.30
C LYS A 390 29.72 14.98 9.41
N ASP A 391 28.48 14.88 9.86
CA ASP A 391 27.98 13.94 10.88
C ASP A 391 27.25 12.72 10.27
N CYS A 392 27.10 12.68 8.95
CA CYS A 392 26.55 11.56 8.19
C CYS A 392 27.69 10.68 7.67
N HIS A 393 27.51 9.37 7.71
CA HIS A 393 28.51 8.43 7.16
C HIS A 393 28.13 7.92 5.78
N HIS A 394 26.83 7.74 5.53
CA HIS A 394 26.30 7.27 4.25
C HIS A 394 25.49 8.35 3.54
N ILE A 395 25.63 8.41 2.22
CA ILE A 395 24.80 9.23 1.33
C ILE A 395 24.12 8.31 0.32
N LEU A 396 22.79 8.21 0.40
CA LEU A 396 21.97 7.32 -0.43
C LEU A 396 21.29 8.11 -1.54
N VAL A 397 21.59 7.76 -2.80
CA VAL A 397 21.16 8.53 -3.98
C VAL A 397 20.75 7.61 -5.11
N SER A 398 19.89 8.05 -6.02
CA SER A 398 19.54 7.25 -7.23
C SER A 398 20.60 7.34 -8.33
N GLY A 399 21.51 8.31 -8.21
CA GLY A 399 22.67 8.49 -9.08
C GLY A 399 23.58 9.63 -8.63
N ILE A 400 24.84 9.56 -9.04
CA ILE A 400 25.90 10.54 -8.78
C ILE A 400 26.95 10.40 -9.91
N GLY A 401 27.55 11.52 -10.35
CA GLY A 401 28.66 11.49 -11.32
C GLY A 401 30.02 11.23 -10.67
N ASP A 402 31.05 10.99 -11.47
CA ASP A 402 32.38 10.58 -10.98
C ASP A 402 33.07 11.65 -10.12
N ALA A 403 33.04 12.92 -10.55
CA ALA A 403 33.63 14.03 -9.79
C ALA A 403 33.02 14.20 -8.39
N PRO A 404 31.69 14.32 -8.21
CA PRO A 404 31.09 14.36 -6.87
C PRO A 404 31.34 13.09 -6.05
N ARG A 405 31.34 11.91 -6.68
CA ARG A 405 31.64 10.65 -5.98
C ARG A 405 33.05 10.67 -5.41
N ARG A 406 34.04 11.07 -6.21
CA ARG A 406 35.44 11.15 -5.79
C ARG A 406 35.62 12.10 -4.61
N VAL A 407 35.12 13.33 -4.71
CA VAL A 407 35.27 14.35 -3.65
C VAL A 407 34.63 13.90 -2.33
N LEU A 408 33.41 13.35 -2.37
CA LEU A 408 32.71 12.90 -1.16
C LEU A 408 33.39 11.67 -0.55
N THR A 409 33.90 10.75 -1.36
CA THR A 409 34.63 9.57 -0.87
C THR A 409 35.96 9.98 -0.23
N GLU A 410 36.71 10.93 -0.84
CA GLU A 410 37.94 11.50 -0.27
C GLU A 410 37.68 12.21 1.08
N ARG A 411 36.47 12.74 1.29
CA ARG A 411 36.01 13.34 2.55
C ARG A 411 35.44 12.32 3.56
N GLY A 412 35.49 11.02 3.26
CA GLY A 412 35.12 9.95 4.18
C GLY A 412 33.67 9.47 4.10
N PHE A 413 32.89 9.90 3.10
CA PHE A 413 31.52 9.45 2.92
C PHE A 413 31.44 8.14 2.13
N ASN A 414 30.57 7.23 2.56
CA ASN A 414 30.17 6.09 1.74
C ASN A 414 28.93 6.45 0.89
N VAL A 415 29.15 6.74 -0.39
CA VAL A 415 28.08 7.14 -1.31
C VAL A 415 27.54 5.95 -2.09
N LEU A 416 26.31 5.54 -1.78
CA LEU A 416 25.65 4.38 -2.38
C LEU A 416 24.61 4.80 -3.40
N THR A 417 24.71 4.21 -4.60
CA THR A 417 23.73 4.42 -5.67
C THR A 417 22.69 3.31 -5.67
N VAL A 418 21.54 3.62 -5.10
CA VAL A 418 20.50 2.64 -4.77
C VAL A 418 19.12 3.18 -5.12
N ASN A 419 18.20 2.28 -5.47
CA ASN A 419 16.78 2.62 -5.61
C ASN A 419 15.96 1.67 -4.73
N GLY A 420 15.05 2.23 -3.93
CA GLY A 420 14.23 1.43 -3.01
C GLY A 420 13.52 2.28 -1.97
N LEU A 421 12.71 1.65 -1.14
CA LEU A 421 12.06 2.31 0.00
C LEU A 421 13.13 2.72 1.01
N ILE A 422 13.07 3.97 1.47
CA ILE A 422 14.08 4.51 2.39
C ILE A 422 14.29 3.61 3.62
N PRO A 423 13.24 3.08 4.28
CA PRO A 423 13.43 2.16 5.42
C PRO A 423 14.16 0.87 5.04
N GLU A 424 13.89 0.29 3.87
CA GLU A 424 14.52 -0.96 3.40
C GLU A 424 16.00 -0.74 3.08
N VAL A 425 16.30 0.35 2.36
CA VAL A 425 17.67 0.69 1.99
C VAL A 425 18.50 1.03 3.23
N ILE A 426 17.97 1.84 4.15
CA ILE A 426 18.69 2.16 5.39
C ILE A 426 18.89 0.92 6.25
N HIS A 427 17.89 0.03 6.34
CA HIS A 427 18.03 -1.22 7.09
C HIS A 427 19.16 -2.09 6.53
N ALA A 428 19.23 -2.25 5.20
CA ALA A 428 20.28 -3.02 4.56
C ALA A 428 21.67 -2.39 4.78
N VAL A 429 21.77 -1.05 4.73
CA VAL A 429 23.01 -0.32 5.02
C VAL A 429 23.43 -0.47 6.49
N LYS A 430 22.47 -0.44 7.43
CA LYS A 430 22.73 -0.60 8.88
C LYS A 430 23.27 -1.99 9.23
N HIS A 431 22.82 -3.04 8.54
CA HIS A 431 23.16 -4.43 8.84
C HIS A 431 24.24 -5.02 7.92
N GLU A 432 24.82 -4.20 7.04
CA GLU A 432 25.77 -4.66 5.99
C GLU A 432 25.21 -5.82 5.16
N ASP A 433 23.89 -5.84 4.96
CA ASP A 433 23.22 -6.86 4.16
C ASP A 433 23.62 -6.74 2.68
N ASP A 434 23.44 -7.83 1.92
CA ASP A 434 23.70 -7.82 0.48
C ASP A 434 22.77 -6.84 -0.27
N ILE A 435 23.29 -5.64 -0.53
CA ILE A 435 22.60 -4.58 -1.27
C ILE A 435 22.67 -4.74 -2.80
N THR A 436 23.22 -5.84 -3.33
CA THR A 436 23.40 -6.04 -4.78
C THR A 436 22.10 -5.95 -5.59
N HIS A 437 20.97 -6.24 -4.96
CA HIS A 437 19.64 -6.14 -5.57
C HIS A 437 19.04 -4.72 -5.54
N LEU A 438 19.58 -3.83 -4.71
CA LEU A 438 19.20 -2.41 -4.60
C LEU A 438 20.15 -1.51 -5.39
N LEU A 439 21.38 -1.98 -5.63
CA LEU A 439 22.39 -1.29 -6.42
C LEU A 439 21.93 -1.17 -7.88
N LYS A 440 21.97 0.06 -8.40
CA LYS A 440 21.84 0.29 -9.84
C LYS A 440 23.10 -0.26 -10.50
N ARG A 441 22.97 -1.26 -11.37
CA ARG A 441 24.11 -1.76 -12.17
C ARG A 441 24.71 -0.58 -12.93
N GLU A 442 26.02 -0.38 -12.79
CA GLU A 442 26.72 0.61 -13.61
C GLU A 442 26.56 0.25 -15.09
N PRO A 443 26.37 1.24 -15.98
CA PRO A 443 26.39 0.98 -17.41
C PRO A 443 27.74 0.33 -17.76
N SER A 444 27.70 -0.90 -18.26
CA SER A 444 28.86 -1.56 -18.84
C SER A 444 29.42 -0.67 -19.96
N LEU A 445 30.68 -0.23 -19.77
CA LEU A 445 31.61 0.33 -20.76
C LEU A 445 31.03 0.47 -22.18
N CYS A 446 30.45 1.63 -22.47
CA CYS A 446 30.45 2.16 -23.82
C CYS A 446 31.55 3.21 -23.86
N MET A 447 32.68 2.88 -24.47
CA MET A 447 33.76 3.83 -24.76
C MET A 447 33.20 4.90 -25.70
N ALA A 448 32.77 6.02 -25.14
CA ALA A 448 32.67 7.30 -25.81
C ALA A 448 32.92 8.35 -24.73
N GLU A 449 34.00 9.11 -24.88
CA GLU A 449 34.32 10.26 -24.04
C GLU A 449 33.12 11.21 -24.02
N CYS A 450 32.33 11.14 -22.96
CA CYS A 450 31.29 12.12 -22.70
C CYS A 450 31.93 13.26 -21.91
N SER A 451 32.60 14.16 -22.62
CA SER A 451 33.00 15.47 -22.09
C SER A 451 31.74 16.35 -21.96
N GLY A 452 30.84 16.01 -21.04
CA GLY A 452 29.59 16.70 -20.80
C GLY A 452 29.79 17.91 -19.89
N SER A 453 29.49 19.12 -20.38
CA SER A 453 29.63 20.41 -19.70
C SER A 453 28.65 20.67 -18.55
N GLY A 454 28.04 19.63 -17.96
CA GLY A 454 27.14 19.76 -16.82
C GLY A 454 25.77 20.40 -17.11
N MET A 455 25.38 20.55 -18.38
CA MET A 455 23.98 20.83 -18.76
C MET A 455 23.38 19.53 -19.30
N GLY A 456 22.39 18.98 -18.60
CA GLY A 456 21.80 17.67 -18.90
C GLY A 456 21.24 17.56 -20.32
N CYS A 457 21.19 16.33 -20.85
CA CYS A 457 20.59 16.05 -22.15
C CYS A 457 19.09 16.39 -22.16
N MET A 458 18.64 17.03 -23.24
CA MET A 458 17.24 17.33 -23.55
C MET A 458 16.41 16.09 -23.81
#